data_AF-A0AAP6L5Q8-F1
#
_entry.id   AF-A0AAP6L5Q8-F1
#
_cell.length_a   1.000
_cell.length_b   1.000
_cell.length_c   1.000
_cell.angle_alpha   90.00
_cell.angle_beta   90.00
_cell.angle_gamma   90.00
#
_symmetry.space_group_name_H-M   'P 1'
#
loop_
_entity.id
_entity.type
_entity.pdbx_description
1 polymer ?
#
loop_
_entity_poly.entity_id
_entity_poly.type
_entity_poly.pdbx_seq_one_letter_code
_entity_poly.pdbx_strand_id
1 'polypeptide(L)'
;VSGGSQTLINDPQGTLVVTGVTGPSGGLYTVNYTYTLKDNVLTHSVQGDDDTVNGPLFVVSATDATGDVGTGNLQVVISDDAPTANNDAD
;
A
#
# COMPACT_ATOMS: atom_id res chain seq x y z
N VAL A 1 19.67 -8.18 -13.64
CA VAL A 1 18.63 -7.29 -14.18
C VAL A 1 18.05 -6.48 -13.03
N SER A 2 18.52 -5.24 -12.85
CA SER A 2 17.87 -4.30 -11.94
C SER A 2 16.77 -3.64 -12.77
N GLY A 3 15.54 -4.09 -12.58
CA GLY A 3 14.38 -3.40 -13.13
C GLY A 3 14.27 -2.04 -12.45
N GLY A 4 14.18 -0.96 -13.22
CA GLY A 4 13.86 0.36 -12.69
C GLY A 4 12.52 0.35 -11.93
N SER A 5 12.21 1.43 -11.21
CA SER A 5 10.91 1.53 -10.50
C SER A 5 9.75 1.39 -11.48
N GLN A 6 8.87 0.44 -11.21
CA GLN A 6 7.68 0.16 -12.02
C GLN A 6 6.44 0.61 -11.24
N THR A 7 5.61 1.47 -11.84
CA THR A 7 4.31 1.82 -11.26
C THR A 7 3.34 0.69 -11.57
N LEU A 8 2.76 0.10 -10.52
CA LEU A 8 1.86 -1.05 -10.69
C LEU A 8 0.41 -0.57 -10.83
N ILE A 9 -0.02 0.38 -9.99
CA ILE A 9 -1.37 0.93 -9.99
C ILE A 9 -1.32 2.41 -9.58
N ASN A 10 -2.18 3.21 -10.22
CA ASN A 10 -2.36 4.62 -9.96
C ASN A 10 -3.84 4.95 -10.09
N ASP A 11 -4.56 4.97 -8.98
CA ASP A 11 -6.01 5.18 -8.93
C ASP A 11 -6.34 6.54 -8.27
N PRO A 12 -7.61 6.92 -8.09
CA PRO A 12 -7.96 8.18 -7.45
C PRO A 12 -7.49 8.32 -5.99
N GLN A 13 -7.37 7.22 -5.22
CA GLN A 13 -6.95 7.25 -3.82
C GLN A 13 -5.42 7.32 -3.68
N GLY A 14 -4.67 6.57 -4.49
CA GLY A 14 -3.22 6.52 -4.34
C GLY A 14 -2.46 5.86 -5.46
N THR A 15 -1.15 5.74 -5.24
CA THR A 15 -0.20 5.18 -6.19
C THR A 15 0.65 4.12 -5.51
N LEU A 16 0.73 2.93 -6.10
CA LEU A 16 1.66 1.88 -5.68
C LEU A 16 2.78 1.71 -6.71
N VAL A 17 4.01 1.85 -6.24
CA VAL A 17 5.23 1.68 -7.05
C VAL A 17 6.05 0.54 -6.49
N VAL A 18 6.41 -0.42 -7.35
CA VAL A 18 7.38 -1.47 -7.01
C VAL A 18 8.78 -0.85 -7.06
N THR A 19 9.48 -0.90 -5.92
CA THR A 19 10.83 -0.36 -5.75
C THR A 19 11.91 -1.42 -5.93
N GLY A 20 11.55 -2.70 -5.87
CA GLY A 20 12.46 -3.78 -6.20
C GLY A 20 11.86 -5.16 -6.03
N VAL A 21 12.48 -6.15 -6.67
CA VAL A 21 12.19 -7.57 -6.50
C VAL A 21 13.50 -8.29 -6.22
N THR A 22 13.57 -9.05 -5.13
CA THR A 22 14.77 -9.78 -4.72
C THR A 22 14.42 -11.21 -4.37
N GLY A 23 15.28 -12.17 -4.70
CA GLY A 23 15.06 -13.58 -4.40
C GLY A 23 16.13 -14.46 -5.03
N PRO A 24 16.36 -15.67 -4.50
CA PRO A 24 17.25 -16.65 -5.10
C PRO A 24 16.58 -17.30 -6.33
N SER A 25 17.40 -17.79 -7.26
CA SER A 25 16.91 -18.58 -8.39
C SER A 25 16.14 -19.82 -7.90
N GLY A 26 14.87 -19.94 -8.29
CA GLY A 26 14.01 -21.07 -7.91
C GLY A 26 13.49 -21.06 -6.47
N GLY A 27 13.65 -19.96 -5.73
CA GLY A 27 13.13 -19.85 -4.36
C GLY A 27 12.08 -18.74 -4.19
N LEU A 28 11.83 -18.37 -2.93
CA LEU A 28 10.88 -17.31 -2.59
C LEU A 28 11.41 -15.93 -2.99
N TYR A 29 10.59 -15.16 -3.68
CA TYR A 29 10.87 -13.78 -4.04
C TYR A 29 10.17 -12.81 -3.08
N THR A 30 10.84 -11.73 -2.74
CA THR A 30 10.34 -10.59 -1.99
C THR A 30 10.12 -9.42 -2.93
N VAL A 31 8.93 -8.82 -2.87
CA VAL A 31 8.58 -7.60 -3.62
C VAL A 31 8.57 -6.42 -2.64
N ASN A 32 9.40 -5.42 -2.91
CA ASN A 32 9.42 -4.16 -2.17
C ASN A 32 8.60 -3.13 -2.93
N TYR A 33 7.79 -2.35 -2.20
CA TYR A 33 6.92 -1.35 -2.78
C TYR A 33 6.80 -0.12 -1.88
N THR A 34 6.39 1.00 -2.48
CA THR A 34 5.95 2.20 -1.79
C THR A 34 4.53 2.50 -2.22
N TYR A 35 3.67 2.79 -1.25
CA TYR A 35 2.34 3.33 -1.49
C TYR A 35 2.31 4.79 -1.05
N THR A 36 1.76 5.65 -1.90
CA THR A 36 1.53 7.06 -1.59
C THR A 36 0.03 7.32 -1.66
N LEU A 37 -0.55 7.74 -0.53
CA LEU A 37 -1.90 8.26 -0.46
C LEU A 37 -1.88 9.69 -1.04
N LYS A 38 -2.78 9.98 -1.99
CA LYS A 38 -2.80 11.28 -2.68
C LYS A 38 -3.51 12.36 -1.89
N ASP A 39 -4.53 11.97 -1.14
CA ASP A 39 -5.34 12.89 -0.36
C ASP A 39 -5.90 12.18 0.88
N ASN A 40 -6.32 12.95 1.87
CA ASN A 40 -6.97 12.38 3.04
C ASN A 40 -8.30 11.72 2.66
N VAL A 41 -8.70 10.73 3.45
CA VAL A 41 -10.00 10.08 3.34
C VAL A 41 -10.89 10.66 4.43
N LEU A 42 -11.87 11.46 4.03
CA LEU A 42 -12.82 12.06 4.96
C LEU A 42 -13.92 11.05 5.28
N THR A 43 -13.70 10.20 6.28
CA THR A 43 -14.67 9.18 6.70
C THR A 43 -15.31 9.47 8.06
N HIS A 44 -14.76 10.43 8.81
CA HIS A 44 -15.29 10.86 10.10
C HIS A 44 -16.73 11.37 10.02
N SER A 45 -17.58 10.79 10.87
CA SER A 45 -18.97 11.24 11.02
C SER A 45 -19.06 12.45 11.97
N VAL A 46 -18.13 12.58 12.91
CA VAL A 46 -17.99 13.75 13.80
C VAL A 46 -16.52 14.15 13.98
N GLN A 47 -16.26 15.36 14.48
CA GLN A 47 -14.90 15.85 14.74
C GLN A 47 -14.24 15.07 15.89
N GLY A 48 -13.03 14.55 15.66
CA GLY A 48 -12.23 13.87 16.68
C GLY A 48 -12.50 12.37 16.82
N ASP A 49 -13.09 11.75 15.78
CA ASP A 49 -13.16 10.29 15.68
C ASP A 49 -11.82 9.71 15.19
N ASP A 50 -11.54 8.47 15.57
CA ASP A 50 -10.59 7.60 14.88
C ASP A 50 -11.35 6.82 13.81
N ASP A 51 -10.76 6.62 12.63
CA ASP A 51 -11.39 5.81 11.59
C ASP A 51 -10.39 4.97 10.78
N THR A 52 -10.91 3.87 10.23
CA THR A 52 -10.18 3.00 9.32
C THR A 52 -11.02 2.74 8.08
N VAL A 53 -10.46 3.01 6.91
CA VAL A 53 -11.10 2.73 5.64
C VAL A 53 -10.26 1.77 4.81
N ASN A 54 -10.95 0.81 4.20
CA ASN A 54 -10.33 -0.04 3.20
C ASN A 54 -10.03 0.82 1.97
N GLY A 55 -8.74 1.03 1.73
CA GLY A 55 -8.24 1.67 0.52
C GLY A 55 -8.24 0.70 -0.68
N PRO A 56 -7.38 0.96 -1.67
CA PRO A 56 -7.31 0.12 -2.85
C PRO A 56 -6.78 -1.29 -2.58
N LEU A 57 -7.31 -2.24 -3.35
CA LEU A 57 -6.85 -3.63 -3.42
C LEU A 57 -6.00 -3.80 -4.68
N PHE A 58 -4.74 -4.20 -4.49
CA PHE A 58 -3.80 -4.46 -5.58
C PHE A 58 -3.70 -5.97 -5.82
N VAL A 59 -3.93 -6.39 -7.07
CA VAL A 59 -3.62 -7.76 -7.50
C VAL A 59 -2.16 -7.80 -7.96
N VAL A 60 -1.35 -8.59 -7.27
CA VAL A 60 0.06 -8.81 -7.60
C VAL A 60 0.16 -10.10 -8.41
N SER A 61 0.71 -10.02 -9.62
CA SER A 61 1.00 -11.19 -10.46
C SER A 61 2.51 -11.36 -10.64
N ALA A 62 3.00 -12.59 -10.48
CA ALA A 62 4.37 -12.96 -10.76
C ALA A 62 4.38 -14.05 -11.85
N THR A 63 5.20 -13.86 -12.88
CA THR A 63 5.41 -14.82 -13.95
C THR A 63 6.82 -15.39 -13.86
N ASP A 64 6.97 -16.70 -13.85
CA ASP A 64 8.30 -17.34 -13.87
C ASP A 64 8.89 -17.46 -15.29
N ALA A 65 10.11 -17.97 -15.40
CA ALA A 65 10.80 -18.09 -16.68
C ALA A 65 10.14 -19.09 -17.65
N THR A 66 9.32 -20.00 -17.14
CA THR A 66 8.54 -20.98 -17.90
C THR A 66 7.16 -20.47 -18.29
N GLY A 67 6.76 -19.29 -17.79
CA GLY A 67 5.50 -18.63 -18.12
C GLY A 67 4.38 -18.91 -17.14
N ASP A 68 4.63 -19.65 -16.06
CA ASP A 68 3.63 -19.92 -15.03
C ASP A 68 3.36 -18.65 -14.23
N VAL A 69 2.08 -18.39 -13.94
CA VAL A 69 1.63 -17.17 -13.25
C VAL A 69 1.07 -17.51 -11.88
N GLY A 70 1.66 -16.93 -10.84
CA GLY A 70 1.11 -16.87 -9.50
C GLY A 70 0.49 -15.50 -9.22
N THR A 71 -0.62 -15.46 -8.49
CA THR A 71 -1.30 -14.21 -8.09
C THR A 71 -1.50 -14.11 -6.58
N GLY A 72 -1.44 -12.90 -6.05
CA GLY A 72 -1.76 -12.59 -4.65
C GLY A 72 -2.40 -11.21 -4.52
N ASN A 73 -2.95 -10.92 -3.34
CA ASN A 73 -3.65 -9.67 -3.07
C ASN A 73 -2.89 -8.86 -2.02
N LEU A 74 -2.81 -7.55 -2.24
CA LEU A 74 -2.32 -6.57 -1.27
C LEU A 74 -3.43 -5.55 -1.02
N GLN A 75 -4.02 -5.58 0.17
CA GLN A 75 -5.02 -4.60 0.60
C GLN A 75 -4.31 -3.47 1.36
N VAL A 76 -4.49 -2.23 0.92
CA VAL A 76 -4.10 -1.07 1.73
C VAL A 76 -5.25 -0.69 2.64
N VAL A 77 -4.97 -0.54 3.94
CA VAL A 77 -5.90 -0.01 4.92
C VAL A 77 -5.38 1.35 5.36
N ILE A 78 -6.22 2.37 5.27
CA ILE A 78 -5.88 3.74 5.67
C ILE A 78 -6.48 3.96 7.05
N SER A 79 -5.64 4.37 8.00
CA SER A 79 -6.03 4.72 9.37
C SER A 79 -5.87 6.22 9.54
N ASP A 80 -6.93 6.88 10.00
CA ASP A 80 -6.94 8.30 10.37
C ASP A 80 -7.20 8.39 11.88
N ASP A 81 -6.35 9.10 12.61
CA ASP A 81 -6.40 9.18 14.07
C ASP A 81 -6.89 10.55 14.57
N ALA A 82 -7.55 10.53 15.72
CA ALA A 82 -8.01 11.72 16.40
C ALA A 82 -6.87 12.35 17.22
N PRO A 83 -6.79 13.69 17.26
CA PRO A 83 -5.88 14.36 18.18
C PRO A 83 -6.30 14.11 19.64
N THR A 84 -5.32 13.77 20.49
CA THR A 84 -5.52 13.70 21.95
C THR A 84 -5.20 15.05 22.60
N ALA A 85 -6.20 15.71 23.18
CA ALA A 85 -6.00 16.96 23.94
C ALA A 85 -5.47 16.67 25.36
N ASN A 86 -4.54 17.52 25.84
CA ASN A 86 -4.03 17.49 27.22
C ASN A 86 -4.42 18.79 27.93
N ASN A 87 -4.64 18.72 29.25
CA ASN A 87 -4.94 19.90 30.06
C ASN A 87 -3.69 20.78 30.22
N ASP A 88 -3.88 22.10 30.14
CA ASP A 88 -2.83 23.07 30.47
C ASP A 88 -2.60 23.10 31.99
N ALA A 89 -1.36 23.41 32.40
CA ALA A 89 -1.02 23.74 33.79
C ALA A 89 -0.93 25.26 33.93
N ASP A 90 -1.61 25.83 34.93
CA ASP A 90 -1.54 27.25 35.32
C ASP A 90 -0.24 27.57 36.08
#